data_AF-A0AAA9ZUN1-F1
#
_entry.id   AF-A0AAA9ZUN1-F1
#
_cell.length_a   1.000
_cell.length_b   1.000
_cell.length_c   1.000
_cell.angle_alpha   90.00
_cell.angle_beta   90.00
_cell.angle_gamma   90.00
#
_symmetry.space_group_name_H-M   'P 1'
#
loop_
_entity.id
_entity.type
_entity.pdbx_description
1 polymer ?
#
loop_
_entity_poly.entity_id
_entity_poly.type
_entity_poly.pdbx_seq_one_letter_code
_entity_poly.pdbx_strand_id
1 'polypeptide(L)'
;MRGWGFREALKYPLLWPLYGLCIADLSWLTFSATRTLLFNPDVTLDHNNNPEPWQAYREGRYRLWAGNYDYSKLKCKAPIFKDNDVIPVENGEEKSVTLLQVMMVVRRIPVGPRIRRE
;
A
#
# COMPACT_ATOMS: atom_id res chain seq x y z
N MET A 1 -32.31 -21.41 31.37
CA MET A 1 -32.80 -20.61 30.22
C MET A 1 -33.16 -21.58 29.10
N ARG A 2 -34.44 -21.70 28.74
CA ARG A 2 -34.90 -22.52 27.60
C ARG A 2 -34.97 -21.61 26.37
N GLY A 3 -34.44 -22.03 25.21
CA GLY A 3 -34.79 -21.40 23.92
C GLY A 3 -33.68 -20.95 22.97
N TRP A 4 -32.42 -21.37 23.12
CA TRP A 4 -31.33 -21.01 22.19
C TRP A 4 -30.92 -22.15 21.23
N GLY A 5 -31.77 -23.16 21.07
CA GLY A 5 -31.53 -24.26 20.15
C GLY A 5 -31.89 -23.89 18.71
N PHE A 6 -31.07 -24.31 17.74
CA PHE A 6 -31.36 -24.16 16.30
C PHE A 6 -32.74 -24.74 15.92
N ARG A 7 -33.19 -25.78 16.64
CA ARG A 7 -34.51 -26.40 16.49
C ARG A 7 -35.66 -25.48 16.89
N GLU A 8 -35.50 -24.62 17.89
CA GLU A 8 -36.50 -23.62 18.26
C GLU A 8 -36.57 -22.48 17.24
N ALA A 9 -35.43 -22.07 16.67
CA ALA A 9 -35.38 -21.04 15.64
C ALA A 9 -36.18 -21.41 14.38
N LEU A 10 -36.16 -22.70 14.00
CA LEU A 10 -36.94 -23.24 12.88
C LEU A 10 -38.44 -23.43 13.20
N LYS A 11 -38.83 -23.42 14.48
CA LYS A 11 -40.22 -23.65 14.91
C LYS A 11 -41.13 -22.44 14.62
N TYR A 12 -40.55 -21.23 14.57
CA TYR A 12 -41.28 -19.99 14.39
C TYR A 12 -40.99 -19.39 13.00
N PRO A 13 -41.94 -19.44 12.04
CA PRO A 13 -41.69 -19.02 10.65
C PRO A 13 -41.38 -17.52 10.51
N LEU A 14 -41.88 -16.68 11.41
CA LEU A 14 -41.55 -15.25 11.46
C LEU A 14 -40.11 -14.95 11.89
N LEU A 15 -39.42 -15.91 12.52
CA LEU A 15 -38.06 -15.71 13.01
C LEU A 15 -37.01 -15.95 11.92
N TRP A 16 -37.35 -16.74 10.90
CA TRP A 16 -36.50 -17.01 9.73
C TRP A 16 -36.02 -15.72 9.01
N PRO A 17 -36.88 -14.77 8.61
CA PRO A 17 -36.43 -13.54 7.96
C PRO A 17 -35.55 -12.68 8.86
N LEU A 18 -35.77 -12.71 10.18
CA LEU A 18 -34.99 -11.94 11.13
C LEU A 18 -33.55 -12.48 11.26
N TYR A 19 -33.38 -13.80 11.32
CA TYR A 19 -32.06 -14.43 11.26
C TYR A 19 -31.37 -14.21 9.91
N GLY A 20 -32.12 -14.23 8.81
CA GLY A 20 -31.59 -13.94 7.48
C GLY A 20 -30.95 -12.55 7.41
N LEU A 21 -31.60 -11.53 7.97
CA LEU A 21 -31.07 -10.17 8.07
C LEU A 21 -29.80 -10.10 8.91
N CYS A 22 -29.78 -10.74 10.09
CA CYS A 22 -28.58 -10.75 10.94
C CYS A 22 -27.37 -11.43 10.28
N ILE A 23 -27.59 -12.54 9.56
CA ILE A 23 -26.51 -13.23 8.84
C ILE A 23 -26.03 -12.37 7.66
N ALA A 24 -26.96 -11.71 6.95
CA ALA A 24 -26.62 -10.79 5.88
C ALA A 24 -25.74 -9.64 6.41
N ASP A 25 -26.10 -9.02 7.53
CA ASP A 25 -25.33 -7.94 8.16
C ASP A 25 -23.93 -8.40 8.59
N LEU A 26 -23.84 -9.56 9.25
CA LEU A 26 -22.55 -10.16 9.63
C LEU A 26 -21.67 -10.46 8.42
N SER A 27 -22.25 -11.01 7.35
CA SER A 27 -21.53 -11.28 6.11
C SER A 27 -21.05 -9.99 5.44
N TRP A 28 -21.86 -8.92 5.47
CA TRP A 28 -21.54 -7.65 4.85
C TRP A 28 -20.43 -6.91 5.60
N LEU A 29 -20.50 -6.93 6.94
CA LEU A 29 -19.48 -6.36 7.82
C LEU A 29 -18.14 -7.07 7.62
N THR A 30 -18.14 -8.41 7.68
CA THR A 30 -16.92 -9.20 7.50
C THR A 30 -16.35 -9.06 6.09
N PHE A 31 -17.19 -9.05 5.07
CA PHE A 31 -16.76 -8.79 3.69
C PHE A 31 -16.12 -7.40 3.54
N SER A 32 -16.76 -6.36 4.08
CA SER A 32 -16.24 -4.99 3.98
C SER A 32 -14.93 -4.82 4.75
N ALA A 33 -14.80 -5.41 5.93
CA ALA A 33 -13.57 -5.40 6.71
C ALA A 33 -12.45 -6.17 5.99
N THR A 34 -12.75 -7.36 5.46
CA THR A 34 -11.77 -8.18 4.73
C THR A 34 -11.32 -7.49 3.44
N ARG A 35 -12.25 -6.87 2.71
CA ARG A 35 -11.94 -6.05 1.54
C ARG A 35 -11.00 -4.91 1.91
N THR A 36 -11.30 -4.18 2.99
CA THR A 36 -10.46 -3.10 3.49
C THR A 36 -9.07 -3.62 3.89
N LEU A 37 -8.99 -4.77 4.52
CA LEU A 37 -7.72 -5.36 4.96
C LEU A 37 -6.82 -5.75 3.78
N LEU A 38 -7.40 -6.30 2.71
CA LEU A 38 -6.63 -6.84 1.58
C LEU A 38 -6.30 -5.80 0.51
N PHE A 39 -7.17 -4.82 0.30
CA PHE A 39 -7.07 -3.90 -0.84
C PHE A 39 -6.79 -2.44 -0.46
N ASN A 40 -6.61 -2.11 0.83
CA ASN A 40 -6.17 -0.77 1.19
C ASN A 40 -4.65 -0.61 1.08
N PRO A 41 -4.17 0.49 0.48
CA PRO A 41 -2.74 0.82 0.41
C PRO A 41 -2.10 1.10 1.78
N ASP A 42 -2.89 1.53 2.76
CA ASP A 42 -2.41 1.91 4.09
C ASP A 42 -2.21 0.72 5.02
N VAL A 43 -2.63 -0.47 4.61
CA VAL A 43 -2.57 -1.68 5.43
C VAL A 43 -1.61 -2.66 4.76
N THR A 44 -0.52 -2.97 5.46
CA THR A 44 0.53 -3.87 4.95
C THR A 44 0.66 -5.06 5.90
N LEU A 45 0.51 -6.27 5.34
CA LEU A 45 0.62 -7.51 6.10
C LEU A 45 1.98 -8.21 5.89
N ASP A 46 2.73 -7.80 4.88
CA ASP A 46 4.06 -8.31 4.62
C ASP A 46 5.11 -7.43 5.30
N HIS A 47 5.58 -7.87 6.47
CA HIS A 47 6.63 -7.21 7.22
C HIS A 47 8.04 -7.65 6.80
N ASN A 48 8.18 -8.81 6.17
CA ASN A 48 9.49 -9.45 5.99
C ASN A 48 10.09 -9.21 4.60
N ASN A 49 9.28 -9.19 3.54
CA ASN A 49 9.81 -8.99 2.18
C ASN A 49 9.79 -7.53 1.73
N ASN A 50 9.21 -6.63 2.54
CA ASN A 50 9.03 -5.23 2.19
C ASN A 50 9.75 -4.33 3.21
N PRO A 51 10.93 -3.76 2.87
CA PRO A 51 11.73 -2.98 3.82
C PRO A 51 10.99 -1.73 4.32
N GLU A 52 10.07 -1.19 3.51
CA GLU A 52 9.22 -0.08 3.91
C GLU A 52 7.77 -0.31 3.49
N PRO A 53 6.79 -0.21 4.42
CA PRO A 53 5.38 -0.55 4.18
C PRO A 53 4.79 0.00 2.87
N TRP A 54 5.04 1.27 2.57
CA TRP A 54 4.42 1.96 1.42
C TRP A 54 4.99 1.56 0.04
N GLN A 55 6.12 0.84 -0.02
CA GLN A 55 6.76 0.45 -1.28
C GLN A 55 5.91 -0.55 -2.07
N ALA A 56 5.24 -1.48 -1.39
CA ALA A 56 4.33 -2.45 -2.01
C ALA A 56 3.17 -1.79 -2.78
N TYR A 57 2.78 -0.58 -2.36
CA TYR A 57 1.65 0.15 -2.92
C TYR A 57 2.06 1.42 -3.67
N ARG A 58 3.34 1.59 -4.02
CA ARG A 58 3.89 2.80 -4.65
C ARG A 58 3.23 3.18 -5.97
N GLU A 59 2.83 2.20 -6.78
CA GLU A 59 2.08 2.42 -8.02
C GLU A 59 0.57 2.10 -7.87
N GLY A 60 0.20 1.56 -6.70
CA GLY A 60 -1.17 1.21 -6.37
C GLY A 60 -2.06 2.44 -6.20
N ARG A 61 -3.36 2.24 -6.37
CA ARG A 61 -4.37 3.29 -6.31
C ARG A 61 -5.41 2.97 -5.24
N TYR A 62 -5.96 4.00 -4.60
CA TYR A 62 -7.08 3.86 -3.66
C TYR A 62 -8.41 3.47 -4.32
N ARG A 63 -8.53 3.59 -5.66
CA ARG A 63 -9.76 3.27 -6.38
C ARG A 63 -9.75 1.83 -6.87
N LEU A 64 -10.76 1.07 -6.47
CA LEU A 64 -11.01 -0.29 -7.00
C LEU A 64 -11.41 -0.31 -8.48
N TRP A 65 -11.95 0.79 -9.02
CA TRP A 65 -12.31 0.88 -10.44
C TRP A 65 -11.80 2.19 -11.05
N ALA A 66 -11.05 2.05 -12.12
CA ALA A 66 -10.67 3.11 -13.03
C ALA A 66 -11.48 2.92 -14.31
N GLY A 67 -12.45 3.80 -14.59
CA GLY A 67 -13.35 3.66 -15.74
C GLY A 67 -12.60 3.62 -17.07
N ASN A 68 -12.03 4.75 -17.49
CA ASN A 68 -11.32 4.90 -18.77
C ASN A 68 -9.88 5.41 -18.62
N TYR A 69 -9.40 5.60 -17.41
CA TYR A 69 -8.11 6.23 -17.18
C TYR A 69 -7.01 5.17 -17.13
N ASP A 70 -6.12 5.20 -18.11
CA ASP A 70 -4.96 4.32 -18.18
C ASP A 70 -3.85 4.82 -17.24
N TYR A 71 -3.78 4.19 -16.07
CA TYR A 71 -2.82 4.54 -15.02
C TYR A 71 -1.46 3.87 -15.18
N SER A 72 -1.30 2.93 -16.13
CA SER A 72 -0.04 2.20 -16.37
C SER A 72 1.13 3.13 -16.73
N LYS A 73 0.81 4.30 -17.28
CA LYS A 73 1.78 5.32 -17.71
C LYS A 73 2.17 6.29 -16.58
N LEU A 74 1.45 6.27 -15.46
CA LEU A 74 1.64 7.20 -14.35
C LEU A 74 2.39 6.49 -13.22
N LYS A 75 3.72 6.43 -13.37
CA LYS A 75 4.63 5.94 -12.33
C LYS A 75 4.87 6.99 -11.26
N CYS A 76 5.13 6.54 -10.04
CA CYS A 76 5.46 7.43 -8.94
C CYS A 76 6.86 8.04 -9.16
N LYS A 77 6.96 9.38 -9.15
CA LYS A 77 8.24 10.11 -9.30
C LYS A 77 9.10 10.08 -8.02
N ALA A 78 8.51 9.69 -6.87
CA ALA A 78 9.24 9.62 -5.61
C ALA A 78 10.43 8.64 -5.72
N PRO A 79 11.56 8.86 -5.01
CA PRO A 79 12.65 7.89 -4.99
C PRO A 79 12.23 6.57 -4.32
N ILE A 80 12.98 5.50 -4.60
CA ILE A 80 12.82 4.19 -3.94
C ILE A 80 13.85 4.09 -2.84
N PHE A 81 13.43 3.70 -1.64
CA PHE A 81 14.33 3.30 -0.57
C PHE A 81 14.55 1.78 -0.58
N LYS A 82 15.81 1.33 -0.69
CA LYS A 82 16.23 -0.07 -0.56
C LYS A 82 17.50 -0.07 0.29
N ASP A 83 17.60 -0.96 1.28
CA ASP A 83 18.82 -1.18 2.07
C ASP A 83 19.44 0.11 2.67
N ASN A 84 18.60 1.05 3.12
CA ASN A 84 18.95 2.40 3.61
C ASN A 84 19.46 3.41 2.56
N ASP A 85 19.46 3.05 1.27
CA ASP A 85 19.85 3.92 0.17
C ASP A 85 18.65 4.51 -0.57
N VAL A 86 18.80 5.74 -1.06
CA VAL A 86 17.79 6.46 -1.86
C VAL A 86 18.12 6.34 -3.35
N ILE A 87 17.32 5.57 -4.09
CA ILE A 87 17.46 5.40 -5.54
C ILE A 87 16.58 6.44 -6.25
N PRO A 88 17.16 7.45 -6.93
CA PRO A 88 16.38 8.40 -7.70
C PRO A 88 15.77 7.70 -8.92
N VAL A 89 14.44 7.80 -9.07
CA VAL A 89 13.73 7.29 -10.24
C VAL A 89 13.46 8.46 -11.18
N GLU A 90 14.23 8.53 -12.27
CA GLU A 90 14.03 9.51 -13.34
C GLU A 90 13.27 8.83 -14.50
N ASN A 91 12.07 9.31 -14.82
CA ASN A 91 11.22 8.80 -15.91
C ASN A 91 10.96 7.27 -15.92
N GLY A 92 11.02 6.63 -14.75
CA GLY A 92 10.65 5.22 -14.59
C GLY A 92 11.77 4.20 -14.77
N GLU A 93 13.04 4.63 -14.83
CA GLU A 93 14.23 3.76 -14.76
C GLU A 93 14.93 3.90 -13.40
N GLU A 94 15.25 2.78 -12.75
CA GLU A 94 16.13 2.73 -11.57
C GLU A 94 17.57 2.98 -12.03
N LYS A 95 18.11 4.18 -11.77
CA LYS A 95 19.55 4.40 -11.92
C LYS A 95 20.22 3.99 -10.62
N SER A 96 20.96 2.88 -10.63
CA SER A 96 22.01 2.69 -9.64
C SER A 96 22.96 3.86 -9.81
N VAL A 97 23.00 4.75 -8.83
CA VAL A 97 23.97 5.84 -8.79
C VAL A 97 25.32 5.18 -8.60
N THR A 98 25.89 4.70 -9.70
CA THR A 98 27.23 4.13 -9.72
C THR A 98 28.16 5.23 -9.24
N LEU A 99 29.07 4.88 -8.32
CA LEU A 99 30.09 5.76 -7.73
C LEU A 99 30.78 6.70 -8.74
N LEU A 100 30.76 6.37 -10.03
CA LEU A 100 31.19 7.20 -11.15
C LEU A 100 30.41 8.51 -11.34
N GLN A 101 29.09 8.55 -11.15
CA GLN A 101 28.34 9.82 -11.26
C GLN A 101 28.61 10.74 -10.07
N VAL A 102 28.69 10.20 -8.84
CA VAL A 102 29.12 10.96 -7.66
C VAL A 102 30.58 11.41 -7.82
N MET A 103 31.47 10.56 -8.33
CA MET A 103 32.85 10.96 -8.67
C MET A 103 32.92 12.02 -9.77
N MET A 104 32.08 11.96 -10.81
CA MET A 104 32.06 12.97 -11.87
C MET A 104 31.52 14.31 -11.37
N VAL A 105 30.54 14.31 -10.45
CA VAL A 105 30.04 15.53 -9.81
C VAL A 105 31.08 16.09 -8.84
N VAL A 106 31.71 15.27 -8.00
CA VAL A 106 32.80 15.70 -7.09
C VAL A 106 34.01 16.23 -7.87
N ARG A 107 34.33 15.69 -9.05
CA ARG A 107 35.40 16.18 -9.93
C ARG A 107 35.06 17.46 -10.70
N ARG A 108 33.79 17.88 -10.74
CA ARG A 108 33.34 19.10 -11.43
C ARG A 108 33.10 20.29 -10.49
N ILE A 109 33.25 20.14 -9.18
CA ILE A 109 33.22 21.28 -8.26
C ILE A 109 34.56 22.01 -8.40
N PRO A 110 34.61 23.23 -8.96
CA PRO A 110 35.81 24.04 -8.82
C PRO A 110 35.99 24.32 -7.33
N VAL A 111 37.11 23.85 -6.77
CA VAL A 111 37.49 24.18 -5.40
C VAL A 111 37.68 25.70 -5.36
N GLY A 112 36.68 26.42 -4.85
CA GLY A 112 36.76 27.86 -4.62
C GLY A 112 37.94 28.18 -3.68
N PRO A 113 38.48 29.41 -3.73
CA PRO A 113 39.69 29.77 -3.00
C PRO A 113 39.52 29.51 -1.50
N ARG A 114 40.49 28.77 -0.96
CA ARG A 114 40.59 28.42 0.46
C ARG A 114 40.79 29.72 1.27
N ILE A 115 39.78 30.14 2.03
CA ILE A 115 39.89 31.28 2.94
C ILE A 115 41.00 30.98 3.96
N ARG A 116 42.09 31.75 3.93
CA ARG A 116 43.15 31.73 4.94
C ARG A 116 42.58 32.42 6.19
N ARG A 117 42.40 31.66 7.27
CA ARG A 117 42.23 32.27 8.59
C ARG A 117 43.62 32.69 9.08
N GLU A 118 43.75 33.97 9.34
CA GLU A 118 44.84 34.57 10.14
C GLU A 118 44.46 34.48 11.63
#